data_AF-A0A2D3VFU0-F1
#
_entry.id   AF-A0A2D3VFU0-F1
#
_cell.length_a   1.000
_cell.length_b   1.000
_cell.length_c   1.000
_cell.angle_alpha   90.00
_cell.angle_beta   90.00
_cell.angle_gamma   90.00
#
_symmetry.space_group_name_H-M   'P 1'
#
loop_
_entity.id
_entity.type
_entity.pdbx_description
1 polymer ?
#
loop_
_entity_poly.entity_id
_entity_poly.type
_entity_poly.pdbx_seq_one_letter_code
_entity_poly.pdbx_strand_id
1 'polypeptide(L)'
;MAKREFKNKRIKVIVKNIADDFRYSQDMGEYALLFYKADGDGMISGAQIDKMLEYVTTGLEELSKNIEWREEFLKDNAGIDEIKMLTNMKIIEEEYIELRNFLTK
;
A
#
# COMPACT_ATOMS: atom_id res chain seq x y z
N MET A 1 -2.20 -3.95 24.91
CA MET A 1 -1.77 -3.45 23.58
C MET A 1 -2.75 -3.95 22.54
N ALA A 2 -3.29 -3.06 21.70
CA ALA A 2 -4.24 -3.47 20.66
C ALA A 2 -3.51 -4.33 19.62
N LYS A 3 -4.13 -5.42 19.16
CA LYS A 3 -3.65 -6.23 18.02
C LYS A 3 -4.76 -6.30 16.99
N ARG A 4 -4.40 -6.29 15.71
CA ARG A 4 -5.36 -6.34 14.60
C ARG A 4 -5.13 -7.60 13.79
N GLU A 5 -6.02 -8.58 13.97
CA GLU A 5 -5.99 -9.83 13.20
C GLU A 5 -6.62 -9.62 11.82
N PHE A 6 -6.08 -10.28 10.79
CA PHE A 6 -6.63 -10.23 9.43
C PHE A 6 -7.88 -11.09 9.30
N LYS A 7 -8.98 -10.68 9.93
CA LYS A 7 -10.28 -11.35 9.80
C LYS A 7 -10.84 -11.24 8.37
N ASN A 8 -10.44 -10.18 7.66
CA ASN A 8 -10.80 -9.95 6.27
C ASN A 8 -9.68 -10.46 5.34
N LYS A 9 -10.03 -11.34 4.39
CA LYS A 9 -9.11 -11.83 3.35
C LYS A 9 -8.49 -10.69 2.53
N ARG A 10 -9.22 -9.58 2.33
CA ARG A 10 -8.75 -8.42 1.56
C ARG A 10 -7.53 -7.76 2.20
N ILE A 11 -7.55 -7.50 3.50
CA ILE A 11 -6.41 -6.93 4.23
C ILE A 11 -5.20 -7.86 4.19
N LYS A 12 -5.43 -9.18 4.34
CA LYS A 12 -4.35 -10.16 4.21
C LYS A 12 -3.70 -10.09 2.82
N VAL A 13 -4.49 -9.98 1.75
CA VAL A 13 -3.98 -9.84 0.39
C VAL A 13 -3.18 -8.55 0.21
N ILE A 14 -3.69 -7.43 0.71
CA ILE A 14 -2.98 -6.13 0.61
C ILE A 14 -1.61 -6.19 1.31
N VAL A 15 -1.57 -6.69 2.55
CA VAL A 15 -0.32 -6.83 3.30
C VAL A 15 0.65 -7.77 2.59
N LYS A 16 0.14 -8.88 2.03
CA LYS A 16 0.95 -9.80 1.23
C LYS A 16 1.50 -9.14 -0.03
N ASN A 17 0.70 -8.37 -0.77
CA ASN A 17 1.15 -7.69 -1.99
C ASN A 17 2.30 -6.73 -1.68
N ILE A 18 2.16 -5.90 -0.64
CA ILE A 18 3.21 -4.97 -0.20
C ILE A 18 4.47 -5.74 0.22
N ALA A 19 4.32 -6.85 0.94
CA ALA A 19 5.44 -7.72 1.28
C ALA A 19 6.11 -8.30 0.02
N ASP A 20 5.34 -8.81 -0.94
CA ASP A 20 5.89 -9.36 -2.17
C ASP A 20 6.63 -8.27 -2.99
N ASP A 21 6.12 -7.03 -3.02
CA ASP A 21 6.78 -5.88 -3.68
C ASP A 21 8.17 -5.60 -3.08
N PHE A 22 8.30 -5.57 -1.76
CA PHE A 22 9.61 -5.43 -1.11
C PHE A 22 10.55 -6.61 -1.42
N ARG A 23 10.02 -7.83 -1.56
CA ARG A 23 10.86 -8.99 -1.94
C ARG A 23 11.39 -8.83 -3.36
N TYR A 24 10.57 -8.31 -4.28
CA TYR A 24 11.01 -8.05 -5.66
C TYR A 24 12.04 -6.92 -5.75
N SER A 25 11.91 -5.87 -4.92
CA SER A 25 12.90 -4.79 -4.84
C SER A 25 14.16 -5.16 -4.03
N GLN A 26 14.18 -6.34 -3.40
CA GLN A 26 15.22 -6.79 -2.47
C GLN A 26 15.45 -5.83 -1.29
N ASP A 27 14.42 -5.07 -0.92
CA ASP A 27 14.49 -4.15 0.21
C ASP A 27 14.37 -4.91 1.53
N MET A 28 15.33 -4.67 2.43
CA MET A 28 15.39 -5.26 3.78
C MET A 28 15.30 -4.17 4.86
N GLY A 29 14.82 -2.99 4.48
CA GLY A 29 14.59 -1.87 5.38
C GLY A 29 13.51 -2.15 6.42
N GLU A 30 13.36 -1.20 7.35
CA GLU A 30 12.47 -1.35 8.49
C GLU A 30 11.02 -1.63 8.09
N TYR A 31 10.50 -0.94 7.06
CA TYR A 31 9.14 -1.19 6.57
C TYR A 31 8.99 -2.56 5.93
N ALA A 32 9.95 -3.02 5.13
CA ALA A 32 9.93 -4.36 4.55
C ALA A 32 9.78 -5.45 5.62
N LEU A 33 10.58 -5.35 6.69
CA LEU A 33 10.52 -6.28 7.83
C LEU A 33 9.17 -6.22 8.56
N LEU A 34 8.56 -5.03 8.67
CA LEU A 34 7.22 -4.86 9.26
C LEU A 34 6.16 -5.61 8.46
N PHE A 35 6.15 -5.46 7.13
CA PHE A 35 5.17 -6.11 6.25
C PHE A 35 5.39 -7.63 6.15
N TYR A 36 6.64 -8.09 6.12
CA TYR A 36 6.94 -9.54 6.15
C TYR A 36 6.43 -10.20 7.41
N LYS A 37 6.66 -9.55 8.55
CA LYS A 37 6.18 -10.05 9.83
C LYS A 37 4.66 -10.06 9.89
N ALA A 38 4.02 -8.99 9.44
CA ALA A 38 2.57 -8.90 9.41
C ALA A 38 1.93 -9.99 8.52
N ASP A 39 2.48 -10.24 7.33
CA ASP A 39 2.05 -11.32 6.42
C ASP A 39 2.22 -12.70 7.07
N GLY A 40 3.39 -12.98 7.64
CA GLY A 40 3.71 -14.25 8.29
C GLY A 40 2.86 -14.53 9.53
N ASP A 41 2.67 -13.52 10.39
CA ASP A 41 1.89 -13.65 11.63
C ASP A 41 0.37 -13.64 11.37
N GLY A 42 -0.08 -13.14 10.21
CA GLY A 42 -1.50 -12.96 9.90
C GLY A 42 -2.19 -11.89 10.77
N MET A 43 -1.41 -11.02 11.41
CA MET A 43 -1.88 -9.94 12.27
C MET A 43 -0.88 -8.78 12.30
N ILE A 44 -1.35 -7.61 12.73
CA ILE A 44 -0.51 -6.45 13.04
C ILE A 44 -0.55 -6.22 14.54
N SER A 45 0.61 -6.27 15.19
CA SER A 45 0.73 -5.97 16.62
C SER A 45 0.66 -4.46 16.87
N GLY A 46 0.23 -4.06 18.07
CA GLY A 46 0.04 -2.66 18.41
C GLY A 46 1.27 -1.78 18.18
N ALA A 47 2.45 -2.30 18.49
CA ALA A 47 3.72 -1.59 18.29
C ALA A 47 4.08 -1.38 16.80
N GLN A 48 3.46 -2.11 15.88
CA GLN A 48 3.68 -1.97 14.44
C GLN A 48 2.69 -1.01 13.79
N ILE A 49 1.53 -0.75 14.43
CA ILE A 49 0.44 0.04 13.83
C ILE A 49 0.93 1.42 13.42
N ASP A 50 1.59 2.15 14.31
CA ASP A 50 1.97 3.54 14.05
C ASP A 50 2.97 3.65 12.89
N LYS A 51 3.97 2.76 12.84
CA LYS A 51 4.95 2.72 11.75
C LYS A 51 4.34 2.29 10.41
N MET A 52 3.45 1.31 10.43
CA MET A 52 2.73 0.92 9.22
C MET A 52 1.79 2.03 8.75
N LEU A 53 1.17 2.76 9.69
CA LEU A 53 0.31 3.89 9.37
C LEU A 53 1.11 5.05 8.75
N GLU A 54 2.30 5.34 9.26
CA GLU A 54 3.24 6.29 8.67
C GLU A 54 3.56 5.92 7.21
N TYR A 55 4.05 4.69 6.98
CA TYR A 55 4.37 4.19 5.64
C TYR A 55 3.18 4.34 4.67
N VAL A 56 2.01 3.86 5.08
CA VAL A 56 0.81 3.87 4.22
C VAL A 56 0.36 5.31 3.96
N THR A 57 0.46 6.20 4.94
CA THR A 57 0.01 7.60 4.78
C THR A 57 0.94 8.38 3.85
N THR A 58 2.26 8.26 4.04
CA THR A 58 3.25 8.90 3.17
C THR A 58 3.15 8.37 1.74
N GLY A 59 3.13 7.04 1.58
CA GLY A 59 3.04 6.43 0.26
C GLY A 59 1.72 6.75 -0.46
N LEU A 60 0.62 6.89 0.27
CA LEU A 60 -0.67 7.31 -0.30
C LEU A 60 -0.60 8.76 -0.80
N GLU A 61 -0.02 9.68 -0.03
CA GLU A 61 0.11 11.08 -0.45
C GLU A 61 0.96 11.22 -1.73
N GLU A 62 2.08 10.50 -1.80
CA GLU A 62 2.94 10.48 -2.98
C GLU A 62 2.25 9.86 -4.19
N LEU A 63 1.53 8.75 -3.99
CA LEU A 63 0.80 8.06 -5.05
C LEU A 63 -0.33 8.92 -5.61
N SER A 64 -1.15 9.54 -4.76
CA SER A 64 -2.25 10.41 -5.19
C SER A 64 -1.74 11.58 -6.02
N LYS A 65 -0.64 12.24 -5.60
CA LYS A 65 -0.01 13.33 -6.38
C LYS A 65 0.48 12.84 -7.74
N ASN A 66 1.05 11.62 -7.81
CA ASN A 66 1.52 11.04 -9.06
C ASN A 66 0.36 10.69 -10.00
N ILE A 67 -0.73 10.13 -9.47
CA ILE A 67 -1.95 9.84 -10.23
C ILE A 67 -2.50 11.13 -10.83
N GLU A 68 -2.69 12.18 -10.02
CA GLU A 68 -3.22 13.47 -10.47
C GLU A 68 -2.38 14.05 -11.61
N TRP A 69 -1.06 14.12 -11.42
CA TRP A 69 -0.15 14.59 -12.45
C TRP A 69 -0.23 13.78 -13.74
N ARG A 70 -0.32 12.44 -13.66
CA ARG A 70 -0.44 11.58 -14.84
C ARG A 70 -1.77 11.73 -15.56
N GLU A 71 -2.86 11.91 -14.81
CA GLU A 71 -4.17 12.18 -15.41
C GLU A 71 -4.17 13.47 -16.23
N GLU A 72 -3.53 14.52 -15.72
CA GLU A 72 -3.35 15.77 -16.46
C GLU A 72 -2.47 15.56 -17.69
N PHE A 73 -1.32 14.90 -17.53
CA PHE A 73 -0.41 14.63 -18.63
C PHE A 73 -1.07 13.84 -19.77
N LEU A 74 -1.87 12.82 -19.48
CA LEU A 74 -2.53 12.00 -20.49
C LEU A 74 -3.70 12.71 -21.18
N LYS A 75 -4.35 13.69 -20.53
CA LYS A 75 -5.33 14.56 -21.20
C LYS A 75 -4.67 15.39 -22.29
N ASP A 76 -3.46 15.88 -22.03
CA ASP A 76 -2.69 16.69 -22.98
C ASP A 76 -1.97 15.84 -24.04
N ASN A 77 -1.81 14.53 -23.81
CA ASN A 77 -1.04 13.61 -24.65
C ASN A 77 -1.83 12.33 -25.01
N ALA A 78 -3.01 12.49 -25.62
CA ALA A 78 -3.94 11.40 -25.95
C ALA A 78 -3.38 10.27 -26.87
N GLY A 79 -2.18 10.44 -27.43
CA GLY A 79 -1.47 9.42 -28.21
C GLY A 79 -0.63 8.43 -27.39
N ILE A 80 -0.50 8.64 -26.07
CA ILE A 80 0.27 7.78 -25.15
C ILE A 80 -0.67 6.76 -24.50
N ASP A 81 -0.40 5.46 -24.70
CA ASP A 81 -1.15 4.37 -24.05
C ASP A 81 -0.54 3.98 -22.71
N GLU A 82 -0.89 4.73 -21.66
CA GLU A 82 -0.56 4.42 -20.26
C GLU A 82 -1.81 4.11 -19.40
N ILE A 83 -2.97 3.89 -20.03
CA ILE A 83 -4.25 3.70 -19.32
C ILE A 83 -4.18 2.53 -18.33
N LYS A 84 -3.53 1.43 -18.73
CA LYS A 84 -3.36 0.26 -17.86
C LYS A 84 -2.51 0.57 -16.63
N MET A 85 -1.45 1.36 -16.80
CA MET A 85 -0.58 1.74 -15.70
C MET A 85 -1.30 2.68 -14.73
N LEU A 86 -2.02 3.69 -15.24
CA LEU A 86 -2.85 4.58 -14.42
C LEU A 86 -3.92 3.81 -13.63
N THR A 87 -4.54 2.82 -14.27
CA THR A 87 -5.53 1.95 -13.62
C THR A 87 -4.90 1.14 -12.49
N ASN A 88 -3.73 0.55 -12.72
CA ASN A 88 -2.99 -0.17 -11.67
C ASN A 88 -2.64 0.74 -10.50
N MET A 89 -2.21 1.98 -10.76
CA MET A 89 -1.91 2.96 -9.70
C MET A 89 -3.13 3.27 -8.84
N LYS A 90 -4.32 3.45 -9.45
CA LYS A 90 -5.57 3.65 -8.70
C LYS A 90 -5.97 2.45 -7.85
N ILE A 91 -5.74 1.23 -8.35
CA ILE A 91 -5.97 0.01 -7.56
C ILE A 91 -5.06 0.00 -6.33
N ILE A 92 -3.78 0.34 -6.48
CA ILE A 92 -2.83 0.43 -5.35
C ILE A 92 -3.26 1.52 -4.37
N GLU A 93 -3.75 2.67 -4.86
CA GLU A 93 -4.27 3.75 -4.03
C GLU A 93 -5.45 3.28 -3.16
N GLU A 94 -6.41 2.56 -3.75
CA GLU A 94 -7.52 1.94 -3.02
C GLU A 94 -7.02 0.95 -1.95
N GLU A 95 -6.03 0.11 -2.28
CA GLU A 95 -5.43 -0.83 -1.33
C GLU A 95 -4.78 -0.10 -0.13
N TYR A 96 -4.11 1.02 -0.38
CA TYR A 96 -3.51 1.84 0.66
C TYR A 96 -4.58 2.51 1.55
N ILE A 97 -5.66 3.01 0.95
CA ILE A 97 -6.80 3.57 1.69
C ILE A 97 -7.45 2.50 2.58
N GLU A 98 -7.68 1.30 2.04
CA GLU A 98 -8.25 0.17 2.78
C GLU A 98 -7.36 -0.22 3.97
N LEU A 99 -6.05 -0.33 3.76
CA LEU A 99 -5.11 -0.66 4.82
C LEU A 99 -5.02 0.44 5.87
N ARG A 100 -4.97 1.72 5.47
CA ARG A 100 -5.02 2.86 6.40
C ARG A 100 -6.26 2.81 7.28
N ASN A 101 -7.44 2.60 6.68
CA ASN A 101 -8.70 2.48 7.40
C ASN A 101 -8.72 1.27 8.34
N PHE A 102 -8.04 0.18 7.97
CA PHE A 102 -7.87 -0.96 8.86
C PHE A 102 -6.96 -0.63 10.04
N LEU A 103 -5.93 0.19 9.86
CA LEU A 103 -4.96 0.58 10.89
C LEU A 103 -5.47 1.66 11.86
N THR A 104 -6.50 2.42 11.51
CA THR A 104 -7.06 3.50 12.35
C THR A 104 -8.28 3.11 13.18
N LYS A 105 -8.87 1.92 12.95
CA LYS A 105 -10.06 1.41 13.65
C LYS A 105 -9.84 0.98 15.10
#